data_AF-A0A328AF75-F1
#
_entry.id   AF-A0A328AF75-F1
#
_cell.length_a   1.000
_cell.length_b   1.000
_cell.length_c   1.000
_cell.angle_alpha   90.00
_cell.angle_beta   90.00
_cell.angle_gamma   90.00
#
_symmetry.space_group_name_H-M   'P 1'
#
loop_
_entity.id
_entity.type
_entity.pdbx_description
1 polymer ?
#
loop_
_entity_poly.entity_id
_entity_poly.type
_entity_poly.pdbx_seq_one_letter_code
_entity_poly.pdbx_strand_id
1 'polypeptide(L)'
;MSRETLGADDRFAAAIKALLARNPNPFFVQVGGYDGVSFDPLRPHVVASNLSGVIVEPVPGYFAKLQALYAGSDRVTPINCAISEEDGERVIWRFKPEAVESGMLPPHFGGISSFLMEDLLAETGVLGRSSPNAETTAILRTLVEPVPVQSRTMTSLLAELGVERVDILQVDTEGYDYRILQLFDFARFRPAVVHYEHQHLQPPDRAAAEQLLRSHGYSLSFDSYDTLAVLEESGAATQPLRALAGRMQAGGLHAEAITVLEHLVSLGPDPEALLALAQSLAASGRMLDALARLGELQQLGGPTAQAAAGFQAITAAAAEMFNERLRANDVATAELYVAALVALVPGQPELLGAALSCNLVLGREDAAARYAQDLLALNPGDLRAREVLAEVAGRRGEAAAAMSHRIVLAVSPDTPLEPQERLRRIHELAGEILGAPMTEHSLDQLHVLLAASRHLQAPAASPADWARIFQVSAPGMEPANQAEPPQAPPAKKARARTR
;
A
#
# COMPACT_ATOMS: atom_id res chain seq x y z
N MET A 1 -22.16 -1.22 39.69
CA MET A 1 -22.48 -1.33 38.25
C MET A 1 -21.68 -2.49 37.69
N SER A 2 -22.38 -3.38 37.00
CA SER A 2 -21.98 -4.73 36.61
C SER A 2 -20.80 -4.76 35.65
N ARG A 3 -19.89 -5.71 35.88
CA ARG A 3 -18.81 -6.14 34.99
C ARG A 3 -19.39 -6.56 33.63
N GLU A 4 -19.28 -5.70 32.64
CA GLU A 4 -19.29 -6.05 31.22
C GLU A 4 -17.92 -5.69 30.64
N THR A 5 -16.90 -6.49 30.98
CA THR A 5 -15.54 -6.42 30.43
C THR A 5 -15.14 -7.79 29.89
N LEU A 6 -15.88 -8.29 28.90
CA LEU A 6 -15.65 -9.59 28.25
C LEU A 6 -14.96 -9.47 26.87
N GLY A 7 -14.12 -8.44 26.65
CA GLY A 7 -13.50 -8.19 25.35
C GLY A 7 -11.96 -8.19 25.29
N ALA A 8 -11.27 -7.87 26.40
CA ALA A 8 -9.82 -7.69 26.46
C ALA A 8 -9.08 -8.95 26.97
N ASP A 9 -9.59 -9.54 28.06
CA ASP A 9 -9.08 -10.78 28.68
C ASP A 9 -8.95 -11.94 27.67
N ASP A 10 -9.76 -11.95 26.61
CA ASP A 10 -9.76 -13.03 25.62
C ASP A 10 -8.52 -13.00 24.72
N ARG A 11 -7.99 -11.81 24.38
CA ARG A 11 -6.87 -11.70 23.41
C ARG A 11 -5.53 -12.05 24.02
N PHE A 12 -5.24 -11.54 25.22
CA PHE A 12 -4.00 -11.89 25.92
C PHE A 12 -3.99 -13.38 26.27
N ALA A 13 -5.10 -13.90 26.80
CA ALA A 13 -5.24 -15.33 27.06
C ALA A 13 -5.10 -16.19 25.79
N ALA A 14 -5.67 -15.75 24.66
CA ALA A 14 -5.52 -16.44 23.38
C ALA A 14 -4.06 -16.44 22.89
N ALA A 15 -3.34 -15.32 23.02
CA ALA A 15 -1.92 -15.23 22.65
C ALA A 15 -1.05 -16.16 23.51
N ILE A 16 -1.27 -16.19 24.83
CA ILE A 16 -0.58 -17.11 25.75
C ILE A 16 -0.92 -18.56 25.41
N LYS A 17 -2.19 -18.88 25.12
CA LYS A 17 -2.60 -20.23 24.72
C LYS A 17 -1.94 -20.66 23.41
N ALA A 18 -1.85 -19.78 22.42
CA ALA A 18 -1.18 -20.04 21.16
C ALA A 18 0.33 -20.25 21.35
N LEU A 19 0.97 -19.47 22.22
CA LEU A 19 2.37 -19.66 22.61
C LEU A 19 2.58 -21.04 23.25
N LEU A 20 1.75 -21.41 24.23
CA LEU A 20 1.85 -22.68 24.95
C LEU A 20 1.67 -23.90 24.04
N ALA A 21 0.86 -23.79 22.99
CA ALA A 21 0.71 -24.85 22.00
C ALA A 21 1.99 -25.12 21.20
N ARG A 22 2.84 -24.10 21.03
CA ARG A 22 4.10 -24.16 20.26
C ARG A 22 5.32 -24.38 21.16
N ASN A 23 5.25 -23.89 22.39
CA ASN A 23 6.32 -23.91 23.36
C ASN A 23 5.72 -24.24 24.75
N PRO A 24 5.82 -25.49 25.20
CA PRO A 24 5.14 -25.93 26.42
C PRO A 24 5.77 -25.36 27.71
N ASN A 25 6.99 -24.82 27.63
CA ASN A 25 7.71 -24.26 28.78
C ASN A 25 8.27 -22.86 28.44
N PRO A 26 7.41 -21.84 28.28
CA PRO A 26 7.87 -20.48 28.02
C PRO A 26 8.44 -19.86 29.29
N PHE A 27 9.43 -18.98 29.12
CA PHE A 27 10.00 -18.17 30.18
C PHE A 27 9.45 -16.75 30.12
N PHE A 28 8.94 -16.24 31.23
CA PHE A 28 8.40 -14.87 31.29
C PHE A 28 9.32 -13.92 32.05
N VAL A 29 9.28 -12.66 31.67
CA VAL A 29 9.83 -11.53 32.45
C VAL A 29 8.71 -10.53 32.65
N GLN A 30 8.43 -10.20 33.91
CA GLN A 30 7.47 -9.18 34.30
C GLN A 30 8.18 -8.04 35.01
N VAL A 31 7.97 -6.81 34.53
CA VAL A 31 8.48 -5.59 35.14
C VAL A 31 7.31 -4.81 35.71
N GLY A 32 7.28 -4.65 37.03
CA GLY A 32 6.11 -4.16 37.75
C GLY A 32 5.24 -5.32 38.25
N GLY A 33 5.59 -5.83 39.43
CA GLY A 33 4.91 -6.99 40.02
C GLY A 33 3.87 -6.62 41.08
N TYR A 34 4.02 -5.47 41.73
CA TYR A 34 3.26 -5.04 42.89
C TYR A 34 3.10 -6.16 43.93
N ASP A 35 1.90 -6.72 44.09
CA ASP A 35 1.61 -7.84 45.00
C ASP A 35 1.46 -9.20 44.30
N GLY A 36 1.57 -9.23 42.96
CA GLY A 36 1.49 -10.41 42.11
C GLY A 36 0.10 -11.04 42.03
N VAL A 37 -0.94 -10.31 42.44
CA VAL A 37 -2.33 -10.78 42.44
C VAL A 37 -3.28 -9.71 41.93
N SER A 38 -3.18 -8.50 42.46
CA SER A 38 -4.02 -7.37 42.12
C SER A 38 -3.65 -6.86 40.74
N PHE A 39 -4.65 -6.80 39.83
CA PHE A 39 -4.51 -6.25 38.49
C PHE A 39 -3.42 -6.90 37.61
N ASP A 40 -2.96 -8.10 37.96
CA ASP A 40 -1.95 -8.83 37.19
C ASP A 40 -2.60 -9.75 36.14
N PRO A 41 -2.57 -9.40 34.84
CA PRO A 41 -3.17 -10.22 33.78
C PRO A 41 -2.39 -11.51 33.51
N LEU A 42 -1.10 -11.58 33.90
CA LEU A 42 -0.23 -12.73 33.65
C LEU A 42 -0.42 -13.81 34.72
N ARG A 43 -0.77 -13.42 35.95
CA ARG A 43 -0.91 -14.31 37.12
C ARG A 43 -1.82 -15.54 36.92
N PRO A 44 -3.00 -15.44 36.26
CA PRO A 44 -3.82 -16.63 35.99
C PRO A 44 -3.09 -17.65 35.12
N HIS A 45 -2.28 -17.19 34.16
CA HIS A 45 -1.52 -18.05 33.26
C HIS A 45 -0.29 -18.67 33.94
N VAL A 46 0.39 -17.90 34.80
CA VAL A 46 1.52 -18.39 35.61
C VAL A 46 1.10 -19.61 36.42
N VAL A 47 -0.05 -19.56 37.09
CA VAL A 47 -0.52 -20.69 37.90
C VAL A 47 -1.16 -21.79 37.09
N ALA A 48 -2.00 -21.48 36.09
CA ALA A 48 -2.66 -22.50 35.30
C ALA A 48 -1.69 -23.34 34.47
N SER A 49 -0.60 -22.72 33.98
CA SER A 49 0.38 -23.36 33.09
C SER A 49 1.72 -23.61 33.77
N ASN A 50 1.82 -23.30 35.07
CA ASN A 50 3.02 -23.47 35.89
C ASN A 50 4.28 -22.85 35.23
N LEU A 51 4.14 -21.60 34.78
CA LEU A 51 5.18 -20.90 34.02
C LEU A 51 6.41 -20.62 34.87
N SER A 52 7.58 -20.55 34.22
CA SER A 52 8.82 -20.13 34.85
C SER A 52 9.18 -18.72 34.44
N GLY A 53 9.71 -17.91 35.35
CA GLY A 53 10.02 -16.53 35.03
C GLY A 53 10.49 -15.68 36.21
N VAL A 54 10.71 -14.42 35.89
CA VAL A 54 11.18 -13.40 36.82
C VAL A 54 10.14 -12.30 36.95
N ILE A 55 9.86 -11.89 38.18
CA ILE A 55 9.00 -10.73 38.49
C ILE A 55 9.85 -9.69 39.19
N VAL A 56 9.91 -8.49 38.62
CA VAL A 56 10.68 -7.38 39.15
C VAL A 56 9.75 -6.40 39.85
N GLU A 57 10.04 -6.10 41.11
CA GLU A 57 9.29 -5.14 41.93
C GLU A 57 10.23 -4.24 42.72
N PRO A 58 10.27 -2.92 42.43
CA PRO A 58 11.23 -2.01 43.06
C PRO A 58 10.92 -1.68 44.52
N VAL A 59 9.65 -1.63 44.92
CA VAL A 59 9.27 -1.15 46.25
C VAL A 59 9.39 -2.29 47.28
N PRO A 60 10.25 -2.18 48.31
CA PRO A 60 10.54 -3.29 49.22
C PRO A 60 9.30 -3.88 49.92
N GLY A 61 8.33 -3.04 50.27
CA GLY A 61 7.08 -3.48 50.90
C GLY A 61 6.17 -4.29 49.98
N TYR A 62 6.21 -4.03 48.67
CA TYR A 62 5.43 -4.77 47.66
C TYR A 62 6.17 -6.05 47.27
N PHE A 63 7.49 -5.95 47.09
CA PHE A 63 8.37 -7.09 46.92
C PHE A 63 8.23 -8.15 48.03
N ALA A 64 8.11 -7.73 49.30
CA ALA A 64 7.88 -8.67 50.40
C ALA A 64 6.58 -9.48 50.24
N LYS A 65 5.54 -8.91 49.62
CA LYS A 65 4.29 -9.63 49.28
C LYS A 65 4.55 -10.66 48.18
N LEU A 66 5.30 -10.30 47.14
CA LEU A 66 5.71 -11.23 46.08
C LEU A 66 6.56 -12.38 46.62
N GLN A 67 7.52 -12.09 47.50
CA GLN A 67 8.32 -13.13 48.15
C GLN A 67 7.45 -14.09 48.95
N ALA A 68 6.49 -13.57 49.73
CA ALA A 68 5.55 -14.42 50.48
C ALA A 68 4.66 -15.24 49.55
N LEU A 69 4.19 -14.65 48.44
CA LEU A 69 3.34 -15.31 47.45
C LEU A 69 4.06 -16.47 46.75
N TYR A 70 5.36 -16.32 46.47
CA TYR A 70 6.17 -17.29 45.73
C TYR A 70 7.20 -18.05 46.59
N ALA A 71 7.10 -18.01 47.92
CA ALA A 71 8.09 -18.57 48.86
C ALA A 71 8.38 -20.08 48.67
N GLY A 72 7.47 -20.83 48.07
CA GLY A 72 7.62 -22.26 47.77
C GLY A 72 7.74 -22.59 46.28
N SER A 73 7.84 -21.57 45.41
CA SER A 73 7.96 -21.76 43.96
C SER A 73 9.43 -21.93 43.57
N ASP A 74 9.74 -22.99 42.82
CA ASP A 74 11.02 -23.18 42.14
C ASP A 74 11.03 -22.56 40.74
N ARG A 75 9.91 -21.99 40.29
CA ARG A 75 9.71 -21.50 38.92
C ARG A 75 9.68 -19.99 38.79
N VAL A 76 9.19 -19.30 39.82
CA VAL A 76 9.03 -17.84 39.80
C VAL A 76 10.03 -17.24 40.77
N THR A 77 10.86 -16.34 40.25
CA THR A 77 11.88 -15.64 41.04
C THR A 77 11.52 -14.15 41.16
N PRO A 78 11.03 -13.70 42.32
CA PRO A 78 10.87 -12.27 42.58
C PRO A 78 12.24 -11.59 42.75
N ILE A 79 12.42 -10.40 42.19
CA ILE A 79 13.63 -9.58 42.32
C ILE A 79 13.28 -8.17 42.80
N ASN A 80 13.98 -7.67 43.82
CA ASN A 80 13.80 -6.32 44.35
C ASN A 80 14.71 -5.31 43.66
N CYS A 81 14.33 -4.88 42.47
CA CYS A 81 14.97 -3.76 41.79
C CYS A 81 13.99 -3.01 40.89
N ALA A 82 14.36 -1.81 40.45
CA ALA A 82 13.77 -1.16 39.30
C ALA A 82 14.59 -1.52 38.05
N ILE A 83 13.94 -1.49 36.88
CA ILE A 83 14.66 -1.54 35.61
C ILE A 83 14.91 -0.10 35.13
N SER A 84 16.17 0.20 34.78
CA SER A 84 16.61 1.52 34.32
C SER A 84 17.78 1.45 33.33
N GLU A 85 18.22 2.62 32.89
CA GLU A 85 19.32 2.82 31.94
C GLU A 85 20.68 2.39 32.49
N GLU A 86 20.86 2.42 33.82
CA GLU A 86 22.10 2.08 34.51
C GLU A 86 21.83 1.34 35.82
N ASP A 87 22.85 0.61 36.30
CA ASP A 87 22.84 -0.03 37.61
C ASP A 87 23.19 0.99 38.71
N GLY A 88 22.45 1.00 39.81
CA GLY A 88 22.71 1.93 40.92
C GLY A 88 21.50 2.13 41.82
N GLU A 89 21.47 3.25 42.54
CA GLU A 89 20.32 3.64 43.37
C GLU A 89 19.52 4.75 42.69
N ARG A 90 18.20 4.62 42.67
CA ARG A 90 17.28 5.63 42.16
C ARG A 90 16.13 5.85 43.14
N VAL A 91 15.47 6.99 43.00
CA VAL A 91 14.26 7.30 43.77
C VAL A 91 13.05 7.03 42.89
N ILE A 92 12.19 6.11 43.34
CA ILE A 92 10.85 5.94 42.79
C ILE A 92 9.85 6.64 43.71
N TRP A 93 8.75 7.13 43.17
CA TRP A 93 7.70 7.77 43.95
C TRP A 93 6.47 6.87 44.01
N ARG A 94 5.82 6.80 45.17
CA ARG A 94 4.58 6.05 45.38
C ARG A 94 3.61 6.83 46.27
N PHE A 95 2.34 6.46 46.27
CA PHE A 95 1.41 6.95 47.28
C PHE A 95 1.70 6.31 48.64
N LYS A 96 1.58 7.12 49.70
CA LYS A 96 1.75 6.69 51.10
C LYS A 96 0.78 5.56 51.44
N PRO A 97 1.25 4.39 51.92
CA PRO A 97 0.39 3.28 52.29
C PRO A 97 -0.72 3.68 53.28
N GLU A 98 -0.40 4.58 54.23
CA GLU A 98 -1.34 5.05 55.25
C GLU A 98 -2.52 5.81 54.64
N ALA A 99 -2.32 6.50 53.50
CA ALA A 99 -3.40 7.19 52.80
C ALA A 99 -4.40 6.20 52.17
N VAL A 100 -3.92 5.04 51.71
CA VAL A 100 -4.78 3.96 51.20
C VAL A 100 -5.46 3.21 52.35
N GLU A 101 -4.70 2.86 53.39
CA GLU A 101 -5.19 2.11 54.56
C GLU A 101 -6.26 2.87 55.36
N SER A 102 -6.11 4.20 55.46
CA SER A 102 -7.11 5.07 56.10
C SER A 102 -8.35 5.33 55.23
N GLY A 103 -8.36 4.87 53.99
CA GLY A 103 -9.46 5.09 53.03
C GLY A 103 -9.48 6.49 52.41
N MET A 104 -8.43 7.30 52.61
CA MET A 104 -8.29 8.61 51.96
C MET A 104 -8.09 8.46 50.44
N LEU A 105 -7.34 7.43 50.04
CA LEU A 105 -7.18 7.03 48.65
C LEU A 105 -7.83 5.66 48.38
N PRO A 106 -8.42 5.45 47.19
CA PRO A 106 -8.89 4.14 46.78
C PRO A 106 -7.78 3.08 46.75
N PRO A 107 -8.09 1.78 46.92
CA PRO A 107 -7.10 0.70 46.94
C PRO A 107 -6.15 0.63 45.73
N HIS A 108 -6.62 0.99 44.53
CA HIS A 108 -5.79 0.94 43.32
C HIS A 108 -4.63 1.94 43.34
N PHE A 109 -4.72 3.04 44.10
CA PHE A 109 -3.60 3.97 44.27
C PHE A 109 -2.39 3.33 44.98
N GLY A 110 -2.59 2.21 45.69
CA GLY A 110 -1.51 1.45 46.31
C GLY A 110 -0.56 0.80 45.30
N GLY A 111 -1.05 0.44 44.10
CA GLY A 111 -0.22 -0.14 43.03
C GLY A 111 0.66 0.87 42.32
N ILE A 112 0.27 2.15 42.35
CA ILE A 112 0.92 3.19 41.54
C ILE A 112 2.27 3.57 42.15
N SER A 113 3.35 3.14 41.48
CA SER A 113 4.71 3.57 41.75
C SER A 113 5.46 3.83 40.45
N SER A 114 6.09 4.99 40.32
CA SER A 114 6.68 5.41 39.05
C SER A 114 7.87 6.37 39.24
N PHE A 115 8.83 6.30 38.32
CA PHE A 115 9.87 7.34 38.19
C PHE A 115 9.31 8.66 37.64
N LEU A 116 8.16 8.60 36.97
CA LEU A 116 7.51 9.73 36.28
C LEU A 116 6.24 10.19 37.02
N MET A 117 6.19 10.03 38.34
CA MET A 117 5.01 10.40 39.13
C MET A 117 4.58 11.87 38.93
N GLU A 118 5.54 12.77 38.71
CA GLU A 118 5.26 14.17 38.39
C GLU A 118 4.47 14.30 37.08
N ASP A 119 4.84 13.54 36.04
CA ASP A 119 4.17 13.56 34.75
C ASP A 119 2.78 12.92 34.83
N LEU A 120 2.59 11.92 35.70
CA LEU A 120 1.27 11.35 35.99
C LEU A 120 0.32 12.37 36.65
N LEU A 121 0.86 13.19 37.56
CA LEU A 121 0.14 14.21 38.33
C LEU A 121 0.01 15.56 37.60
N ALA A 122 0.74 15.77 36.50
CA ALA A 122 0.59 16.96 35.66
C ALA A 122 -0.83 17.05 35.07
N GLU A 123 -1.29 18.24 34.67
CA GLU A 123 -2.63 18.42 34.06
C GLU A 123 -2.85 17.53 32.83
N THR A 124 -1.78 17.26 32.09
CA THR A 124 -1.76 16.37 30.92
C THR A 124 -1.49 14.90 31.28
N GLY A 125 -1.24 14.58 32.54
CA GLY A 125 -1.05 13.23 33.06
C GLY A 125 -2.37 12.53 33.33
N VAL A 126 -2.34 11.20 33.47
CA VAL A 126 -3.56 10.41 33.70
C VAL A 126 -4.22 10.78 35.04
N LEU A 127 -3.45 10.88 36.12
CA LEU A 127 -3.98 11.22 37.44
C LEU A 127 -4.41 12.69 37.51
N GLY A 128 -3.71 13.59 36.81
CA GLY A 128 -4.12 14.99 36.70
C GLY A 128 -5.42 15.17 35.91
N ARG A 129 -5.59 14.47 34.78
CA ARG A 129 -6.85 14.50 33.99
C ARG A 129 -8.05 13.92 34.75
N SER A 130 -7.80 12.93 35.60
CA SER A 130 -8.83 12.34 36.47
C SER A 130 -9.12 13.19 37.72
N SER A 131 -8.31 14.22 37.99
CA SER A 131 -8.52 15.13 39.12
C SER A 131 -9.53 16.23 38.76
N PRO A 132 -10.54 16.51 39.61
CA PRO A 132 -11.61 17.46 39.30
C PRO A 132 -11.16 18.92 39.28
N ASN A 133 -10.04 19.25 39.95
CA ASN A 133 -9.47 20.59 40.03
C ASN A 133 -8.00 20.57 40.50
N ALA A 134 -7.31 21.71 40.37
CA ALA A 134 -5.91 21.87 40.78
C ALA A 134 -5.69 21.65 42.29
N GLU A 135 -6.68 21.93 43.14
CA GLU A 135 -6.60 21.69 44.59
C GLU A 135 -6.49 20.19 44.89
N THR A 136 -7.24 19.35 44.17
CA THR A 136 -7.17 17.89 44.32
C THR A 136 -5.81 17.36 43.92
N THR A 137 -5.27 17.82 42.79
CA THR A 137 -3.92 17.47 42.36
C THR A 137 -2.86 17.91 43.39
N ALA A 138 -3.01 19.09 43.98
CA ALA A 138 -2.13 19.55 45.05
C ALA A 138 -2.19 18.64 46.28
N ILE A 139 -3.39 18.17 46.67
CA ILE A 139 -3.55 17.18 47.74
C ILE A 139 -2.85 15.87 47.39
N LEU A 140 -3.09 15.32 46.18
CA LEU A 140 -2.45 14.07 45.75
C LEU A 140 -0.92 14.14 45.86
N ARG A 141 -0.32 15.27 45.46
CA ARG A 141 1.13 15.51 45.59
C ARG A 141 1.63 15.42 47.04
N THR A 142 0.83 15.82 48.03
CA THR A 142 1.20 15.70 49.45
C THR A 142 1.14 14.25 49.96
N LEU A 143 0.43 13.38 49.25
CA LEU A 143 0.24 11.98 49.58
C LEU A 143 1.26 11.06 48.90
N VAL A 144 2.14 11.61 48.08
CA VAL A 144 3.26 10.86 47.48
C VAL A 144 4.49 10.95 48.39
N GLU A 145 5.27 9.88 48.44
CA GLU A 145 6.57 9.83 49.11
C GLU A 145 7.66 9.25 48.20
N PRO A 146 8.93 9.69 48.37
CA PRO A 146 10.07 9.11 47.68
C PRO A 146 10.52 7.82 48.38
N VAL A 147 10.87 6.80 47.59
CA VAL A 147 11.41 5.54 48.07
C VAL A 147 12.74 5.26 47.34
N PRO A 148 13.87 5.16 48.06
CA PRO A 148 15.12 4.74 47.44
C PRO A 148 15.05 3.26 47.07
N VAL A 149 15.40 2.93 45.83
CA VAL A 149 15.35 1.58 45.29
C VAL A 149 16.65 1.26 44.55
N GLN A 150 17.04 -0.01 44.61
CA GLN A 150 18.10 -0.51 43.74
C GLN A 150 17.58 -0.59 42.32
N SER A 151 18.43 -0.26 41.36
CA SER A 151 18.10 -0.19 39.95
C SER A 151 19.13 -0.97 39.15
N ARG A 152 18.67 -1.60 38.08
CA ARG A 152 19.45 -2.49 37.22
C ARG A 152 19.07 -2.28 35.77
N THR A 153 20.02 -2.44 34.86
CA THR A 153 19.68 -2.63 33.45
C THR A 153 19.01 -4.00 33.25
N MET A 154 18.10 -4.10 32.29
CA MET A 154 17.50 -5.39 31.91
C MET A 154 18.61 -6.40 31.55
N THR A 155 19.64 -5.95 30.82
CA THR A 155 20.76 -6.78 30.39
C THR A 155 21.58 -7.33 31.56
N SER A 156 21.95 -6.49 32.54
CA SER A 156 22.74 -6.94 33.70
C SER A 156 21.94 -7.91 34.55
N LEU A 157 20.65 -7.64 34.78
CA LEU A 157 19.77 -8.52 35.55
C LEU A 157 19.61 -9.89 34.89
N LEU A 158 19.27 -9.93 33.59
CA LEU A 158 19.07 -11.20 32.88
C LEU A 158 20.37 -12.00 32.77
N ALA A 159 21.52 -11.34 32.64
CA ALA A 159 22.82 -12.00 32.66
C ALA A 159 23.17 -12.59 34.04
N GLU A 160 22.91 -11.84 35.13
CA GLU A 160 23.12 -12.29 36.51
C GLU A 160 22.30 -13.55 36.82
N LEU A 161 21.06 -13.59 36.34
CA LEU A 161 20.14 -14.72 36.52
C LEU A 161 20.37 -15.87 35.54
N GLY A 162 21.29 -15.74 34.58
CA GLY A 162 21.54 -16.76 33.55
C GLY A 162 20.34 -16.98 32.62
N VAL A 163 19.53 -15.95 32.37
CA VAL A 163 18.36 -16.03 31.50
C VAL A 163 18.80 -15.98 30.04
N GLU A 164 18.62 -17.09 29.34
CA GLU A 164 18.98 -17.22 27.92
C GLU A 164 17.83 -16.91 26.96
N ARG A 165 16.58 -16.97 27.46
CA ARG A 165 15.36 -16.82 26.66
C ARG A 165 14.31 -16.01 27.40
N VAL A 166 13.54 -15.22 26.66
CA VAL A 166 12.33 -14.54 27.15
C VAL A 166 11.26 -14.74 26.10
N ASP A 167 10.20 -15.47 26.43
CA ASP A 167 9.09 -15.76 25.52
C ASP A 167 7.89 -14.83 25.75
N ILE A 168 7.75 -14.31 26.98
CA ILE A 168 6.69 -13.39 27.40
C ILE A 168 7.35 -12.21 28.12
N LEU A 169 7.07 -11.00 27.66
CA LEU A 169 7.45 -9.77 28.34
C LEU A 169 6.18 -9.04 28.79
N GLN A 170 5.99 -8.92 30.10
CA GLN A 170 4.94 -8.11 30.71
C GLN A 170 5.59 -6.84 31.30
N VAL A 171 5.03 -5.67 30.99
CA VAL A 171 5.49 -4.40 31.56
C VAL A 171 4.29 -3.64 32.10
N ASP A 172 4.35 -3.27 33.36
CA ASP A 172 3.34 -2.48 34.04
C ASP A 172 4.06 -1.55 35.01
N THR A 173 4.55 -0.42 34.49
CA THR A 173 5.43 0.49 35.25
C THR A 173 4.85 1.89 35.38
N GLU A 174 3.52 2.00 35.32
CA GLU A 174 2.78 3.21 35.63
C GLU A 174 3.35 4.41 34.87
N GLY A 175 3.54 4.24 33.55
CA GLY A 175 3.99 5.28 32.62
C GLY A 175 5.47 5.22 32.22
N TYR A 176 6.30 4.42 32.88
CA TYR A 176 7.69 4.18 32.46
C TYR A 176 7.82 3.10 31.37
N ASP A 177 6.70 2.58 30.88
CA ASP A 177 6.60 1.37 30.07
C ASP A 177 7.36 1.50 28.75
N TYR A 178 7.20 2.64 28.06
CA TYR A 178 7.95 2.89 26.82
C TYR A 178 9.47 2.89 27.07
N ARG A 179 9.93 3.40 28.21
CA ARG A 179 11.36 3.38 28.54
C ARG A 179 11.85 1.96 28.77
N ILE A 180 11.06 1.12 29.44
CA ILE A 180 11.39 -0.31 29.59
C ILE A 180 11.49 -1.01 28.23
N LEU A 181 10.54 -0.73 27.32
CA LEU A 181 10.59 -1.26 25.95
C LEU A 181 11.86 -0.81 25.21
N GLN A 182 12.26 0.45 25.34
CA GLN A 182 13.52 0.95 24.72
C GLN A 182 14.78 0.26 25.28
N LEU A 183 14.75 -0.16 26.55
CA LEU A 183 15.87 -0.81 27.22
C LEU A 183 15.92 -2.33 26.98
N PHE A 184 14.87 -2.91 26.42
CA PHE A 184 14.78 -4.34 26.17
C PHE A 184 15.49 -4.72 24.85
N ASP A 185 16.34 -5.74 24.90
CA ASP A 185 17.06 -6.24 23.72
C ASP A 185 16.17 -7.14 22.86
N PHE A 186 15.32 -6.50 22.05
CA PHE A 186 14.45 -7.17 21.09
C PHE A 186 15.20 -7.90 19.99
N ALA A 187 16.47 -7.57 19.71
CA ALA A 187 17.24 -8.30 18.71
C ALA A 187 17.68 -9.67 19.24
N ARG A 188 17.99 -9.75 20.54
CA ARG A 188 18.43 -10.98 21.21
C ARG A 188 17.27 -11.88 21.64
N PHE A 189 16.35 -11.36 22.44
CA PHE A 189 15.40 -12.22 23.18
C PHE A 189 14.11 -12.50 22.43
N ARG A 190 13.62 -11.53 21.63
CA ARG A 190 12.47 -11.70 20.71
C ARG A 190 11.26 -12.42 21.33
N PRO A 191 10.69 -11.91 22.45
CA PRO A 191 9.53 -12.54 23.08
C PRO A 191 8.40 -12.73 22.09
N ALA A 192 7.74 -13.89 22.13
CA ALA A 192 6.60 -14.16 21.26
C ALA A 192 5.39 -13.28 21.62
N VAL A 193 5.29 -12.90 22.89
CA VAL A 193 4.24 -12.06 23.44
C VAL A 193 4.87 -10.91 24.22
N VAL A 194 4.52 -9.67 23.88
CA VAL A 194 4.79 -8.49 24.68
C VAL A 194 3.46 -7.89 25.08
N HIS A 195 3.28 -7.61 26.36
CA HIS A 195 2.08 -6.98 26.87
C HIS A 195 2.50 -5.85 27.80
N TYR A 196 2.03 -4.64 27.54
CA TYR A 196 2.39 -3.47 28.33
C TYR A 196 1.24 -2.50 28.51
N GLU A 197 1.25 -1.79 29.64
CA GLU A 197 0.25 -0.78 29.93
C GLU A 197 0.53 0.50 29.12
N HIS A 198 -0.44 0.90 28.29
CA HIS A 198 -0.33 2.13 27.49
C HIS A 198 -1.17 3.28 28.06
N GLN A 199 -2.04 3.02 29.05
CA GLN A 199 -2.90 4.03 29.66
C GLN A 199 -2.11 5.25 30.14
N HIS A 200 -0.98 5.00 30.79
CA HIS A 200 -0.13 6.02 31.41
C HIS A 200 0.88 6.67 30.45
N LEU A 201 0.95 6.20 29.19
CA LEU A 201 1.84 6.79 28.20
C LEU A 201 1.26 8.08 27.62
N GLN A 202 2.15 9.06 27.42
CA GLN A 202 1.81 10.23 26.63
C GLN A 202 1.61 9.81 25.15
N PRO A 203 0.74 10.49 24.39
CA PRO A 203 0.49 10.16 22.98
C PRO A 203 1.76 9.97 22.11
N PRO A 204 2.83 10.80 22.20
CA PRO A 204 4.05 10.56 21.43
C PRO A 204 4.79 9.29 21.85
N ASP A 205 4.88 8.99 23.15
CA ASP A 205 5.55 7.79 23.66
C ASP A 205 4.78 6.52 23.27
N ARG A 206 3.45 6.57 23.32
CA ARG A 206 2.61 5.49 22.81
C ARG A 206 2.89 5.22 21.33
N ALA A 207 2.85 6.25 20.49
CA ALA A 207 3.11 6.09 19.05
C ALA A 207 4.53 5.55 18.79
N ALA A 208 5.51 5.99 19.57
CA ALA A 208 6.89 5.54 19.46
C ALA A 208 7.08 4.08 19.95
N ALA A 209 6.37 3.66 21.00
CA ALA A 209 6.33 2.28 21.47
C ALA A 209 5.72 1.35 20.41
N GLU A 210 4.60 1.76 19.81
CA GLU A 210 3.94 1.01 18.75
C GLU A 210 4.86 0.88 17.52
N GLN A 211 5.53 1.95 17.12
CA GLN A 211 6.49 1.91 16.01
C GLN A 211 7.70 1.02 16.31
N LEU A 212 8.23 1.06 17.54
CA LEU A 212 9.34 0.21 17.99
C LEU A 212 8.99 -1.27 17.86
N LEU A 213 7.79 -1.67 18.31
CA LEU A 213 7.37 -3.06 18.23
C LEU A 213 7.07 -3.49 16.78
N ARG A 214 6.41 -2.64 15.98
CA ARG A 214 6.18 -2.93 14.56
C ARG A 214 7.48 -3.12 13.78
N SER A 215 8.51 -2.32 14.06
CA SER A 215 9.81 -2.47 13.39
C SER A 215 10.54 -3.78 13.73
N HIS A 216 10.16 -4.41 14.85
CA HIS A 216 10.63 -5.75 15.25
C HIS A 216 9.72 -6.90 14.78
N GLY A 217 8.68 -6.61 13.98
CA GLY A 217 7.81 -7.62 13.38
C GLY A 217 6.63 -8.05 14.26
N TYR A 218 6.25 -7.23 15.23
CA TYR A 218 5.08 -7.49 16.06
C TYR A 218 3.80 -6.92 15.46
N SER A 219 2.73 -7.71 15.53
CA SER A 219 1.37 -7.26 15.30
C SER A 219 0.73 -6.80 16.60
N LEU A 220 0.12 -5.62 16.56
CA LEU A 220 -0.40 -4.95 17.74
C LEU A 220 -1.92 -5.06 17.81
N SER A 221 -2.43 -5.33 19.01
CA SER A 221 -3.83 -5.20 19.36
C SER A 221 -3.94 -4.42 20.66
N PHE A 222 -5.05 -3.69 20.80
CA PHE A 222 -5.24 -2.73 21.89
C PHE A 222 -6.56 -3.01 22.59
N ASP A 223 -6.58 -2.77 23.90
CA ASP A 223 -7.82 -2.53 24.64
C ASP A 223 -7.82 -1.09 25.20
N SER A 224 -8.57 -0.83 26.27
CA SER A 224 -8.69 0.50 26.88
C SER A 224 -7.46 0.94 27.69
N TYR A 225 -6.62 -0.02 28.11
CA TYR A 225 -5.54 0.19 29.06
C TYR A 225 -4.21 -0.34 28.54
N ASP A 226 -4.23 -1.49 27.86
CA ASP A 226 -3.08 -2.29 27.52
C ASP A 226 -2.88 -2.45 26.01
N THR A 227 -1.62 -2.66 25.64
CA THR A 227 -1.23 -3.04 24.29
C THR A 227 -0.63 -4.43 24.30
N LEU A 228 -1.18 -5.30 23.47
CA LEU A 228 -0.69 -6.64 23.20
C LEU A 228 0.03 -6.67 21.86
N ALA A 229 1.32 -6.99 21.88
CA ALA A 229 2.16 -7.25 20.73
C ALA A 229 2.43 -8.75 20.60
N VAL A 230 2.07 -9.34 19.45
CA VAL A 230 2.35 -10.75 19.15
C VAL A 230 3.32 -10.82 17.97
N LEU A 231 4.40 -11.58 18.14
CA LEU A 231 5.40 -11.76 17.11
C LEU A 231 4.81 -12.66 15.99
N GLU A 232 4.69 -12.13 14.77
CA GLU A 232 4.19 -12.92 13.65
C GLU A 232 5.26 -13.91 13.16
N GLU A 233 4.90 -15.20 13.04
CA GLU A 233 5.82 -16.27 12.62
C GLU A 233 6.49 -15.99 11.26
N SER A 234 5.76 -15.34 10.34
CA SER A 234 6.26 -15.00 9.00
C SER A 234 7.36 -13.94 9.02
N GLY A 235 7.34 -13.02 9.99
CA GLY A 235 8.33 -11.94 10.11
C GLY A 235 9.60 -12.39 10.85
N ALA A 236 9.47 -13.23 11.88
CA ALA A 236 10.59 -13.52 12.77
C ALA A 236 11.68 -14.43 12.16
N ALA A 237 11.27 -15.47 11.44
CA ALA A 237 12.19 -16.38 10.76
C ALA A 237 12.85 -15.74 9.53
N THR A 238 12.18 -14.76 8.91
CA THR A 238 12.63 -14.12 7.68
C THR A 238 13.48 -12.87 7.93
N GLN A 239 13.38 -12.22 9.10
CA GLN A 239 14.12 -11.00 9.42
C GLN A 239 15.66 -11.15 9.31
N PRO A 240 16.30 -12.24 9.79
CA PRO A 240 17.74 -12.43 9.60
C PRO A 240 18.13 -12.55 8.13
N LEU A 241 17.28 -13.19 7.33
CA LEU A 241 17.47 -13.33 5.88
C LEU A 241 17.27 -11.98 5.16
N ARG A 242 16.27 -11.17 5.56
CA ARG A 242 16.10 -9.80 5.04
C ARG A 242 17.31 -8.94 5.36
N ALA A 243 17.79 -8.98 6.61
CA ALA A 243 18.97 -8.22 7.02
C ALA A 243 20.24 -8.67 6.27
N LEU A 244 20.38 -9.98 6.01
CA LEU A 244 21.46 -10.51 5.20
C LEU A 244 21.38 -10.02 3.75
N ALA A 245 20.20 -10.10 3.13
CA ALA A 245 19.97 -9.62 1.77
C ALA A 245 20.26 -8.11 1.65
N GLY A 246 19.81 -7.29 2.61
CA GLY A 246 20.09 -5.86 2.62
C GLY A 246 21.58 -5.54 2.72
N ARG A 247 22.34 -6.28 3.54
CA ARG A 247 23.81 -6.13 3.59
C ARG A 247 24.49 -6.56 2.29
N MET A 248 24.02 -7.63 1.66
CA MET A 248 24.53 -8.06 0.35
C MET A 248 24.30 -6.99 -0.72
N GLN A 249 23.10 -6.41 -0.78
CA GLN A 249 22.79 -5.31 -1.69
C GLN A 249 23.67 -4.08 -1.43
N ALA A 250 23.84 -3.67 -0.17
CA ALA A 250 24.72 -2.54 0.19
C ALA A 250 26.19 -2.80 -0.18
N GLY A 251 26.62 -4.06 -0.16
CA GLY A 251 27.95 -4.50 -0.59
C GLY A 251 28.10 -4.74 -2.09
N GLY A 252 27.06 -4.53 -2.90
CA GLY A 252 27.07 -4.78 -4.36
C GLY A 252 26.95 -6.26 -4.77
N LEU A 253 26.71 -7.16 -3.81
CA LEU A 253 26.54 -8.60 -4.02
C LEU A 253 25.10 -8.93 -4.45
N HIS A 254 24.69 -8.35 -5.59
CA HIS A 254 23.30 -8.45 -6.06
C HIS A 254 22.91 -9.87 -6.49
N ALA A 255 23.84 -10.66 -7.03
CA ALA A 255 23.57 -12.03 -7.46
C ALA A 255 23.27 -12.96 -6.27
N GLU A 256 24.02 -12.81 -5.18
CA GLU A 256 23.84 -13.56 -3.94
C GLU A 256 22.56 -13.11 -3.22
N ALA A 257 22.29 -11.80 -3.21
CA ALA A 257 21.07 -11.24 -2.64
C ALA A 257 19.81 -11.82 -3.30
N ILE A 258 19.81 -12.01 -4.63
CA ILE A 258 18.69 -12.60 -5.38
C ILE A 258 18.28 -13.96 -4.79
N THR A 259 19.25 -14.84 -4.50
CA THR A 259 18.94 -16.19 -4.00
C THR A 259 18.23 -16.14 -2.65
N VAL A 260 18.68 -15.26 -1.76
CA VAL A 260 18.07 -15.07 -0.44
C VAL A 260 16.67 -14.47 -0.57
N LEU A 261 16.52 -13.49 -1.45
CA LEU A 261 15.26 -12.78 -1.68
C LEU A 261 14.21 -13.65 -2.40
N GLU A 262 14.61 -14.50 -3.35
CA GLU A 262 13.73 -15.49 -3.97
C GLU A 262 13.20 -16.49 -2.93
N HIS A 263 14.05 -16.94 -2.01
CA HIS A 263 13.61 -17.79 -0.91
C HIS A 263 12.62 -17.05 -0.01
N LEU A 264 12.89 -15.79 0.35
CA LEU A 264 11.98 -14.97 1.14
C LEU A 264 10.59 -14.83 0.50
N VAL A 265 10.55 -14.53 -0.81
CA VAL A 265 9.29 -14.44 -1.57
C VAL A 265 8.58 -15.81 -1.66
N SER A 266 9.33 -16.92 -1.70
CA SER A 266 8.73 -18.26 -1.71
C SER A 266 8.04 -18.65 -0.40
N LEU A 267 8.41 -18.01 0.72
CA LEU A 267 7.82 -18.28 2.03
C LEU A 267 6.46 -17.59 2.24
N GLY A 268 6.15 -16.56 1.44
CA GLY A 268 4.87 -15.86 1.50
C GLY A 268 4.90 -14.51 0.78
N PRO A 269 3.71 -13.90 0.57
CA PRO A 269 3.61 -12.59 -0.07
C PRO A 269 4.23 -11.51 0.83
N ASP A 270 5.38 -10.99 0.41
CA ASP A 270 6.14 -9.96 1.13
C ASP A 270 6.48 -8.79 0.20
N PRO A 271 5.73 -7.67 0.30
CA PRO A 271 5.94 -6.50 -0.56
C PRO A 271 7.37 -5.94 -0.52
N GLU A 272 8.03 -5.98 0.65
CA GLU A 272 9.38 -5.44 0.80
C GLU A 272 10.44 -6.35 0.16
N ALA A 273 10.37 -7.67 0.38
CA ALA A 273 11.27 -8.60 -0.30
C ALA A 273 11.06 -8.60 -1.82
N LEU A 274 9.82 -8.45 -2.31
CA LEU A 274 9.55 -8.33 -3.74
C LEU A 274 10.22 -7.10 -4.36
N LEU A 275 10.15 -5.95 -3.68
CA LEU A 275 10.83 -4.74 -4.16
C LEU A 275 12.36 -4.89 -4.11
N ALA A 276 12.91 -5.41 -3.00
CA ALA A 276 14.34 -5.64 -2.87
C ALA A 276 14.86 -6.66 -3.90
N LEU A 277 14.06 -7.68 -4.23
CA LEU A 277 14.35 -8.64 -5.29
C LEU A 277 14.37 -7.95 -6.65
N ALA A 278 13.35 -7.13 -6.95
CA ALA A 278 13.29 -6.36 -8.20
C ALA A 278 14.51 -5.44 -8.36
N GLN A 279 14.94 -4.76 -7.30
CA GLN A 279 16.14 -3.91 -7.32
C GLN A 279 17.41 -4.71 -7.61
N SER A 280 17.57 -5.89 -6.99
CA SER A 280 18.74 -6.75 -7.21
C SER A 280 18.76 -7.36 -8.61
N LEU A 281 17.59 -7.73 -9.14
CA LEU A 281 17.43 -8.18 -10.53
C LEU A 281 17.78 -7.07 -11.52
N ALA A 282 17.30 -5.84 -11.28
CA ALA A 282 17.64 -4.70 -12.13
C ALA A 282 19.15 -4.41 -12.12
N ALA A 283 19.78 -4.40 -10.94
CA ALA A 283 21.22 -4.15 -10.78
C ALA A 283 22.10 -5.24 -11.42
N SER A 284 21.60 -6.48 -11.53
CA SER A 284 22.30 -7.59 -12.20
C SER A 284 22.02 -7.67 -13.72
N GLY A 285 21.32 -6.69 -14.29
CA GLY A 285 20.99 -6.64 -15.72
C GLY A 285 19.77 -7.50 -16.12
N ARG A 286 19.07 -8.11 -15.15
CA ARG A 286 17.86 -8.91 -15.36
C ARG A 286 16.59 -8.05 -15.27
N MET A 287 16.53 -6.99 -16.08
CA MET A 287 15.48 -5.97 -15.97
C MET A 287 14.05 -6.50 -16.23
N LEU A 288 13.85 -7.42 -17.19
CA LEU A 288 12.51 -7.98 -17.44
C LEU A 288 12.00 -8.79 -16.23
N ASP A 289 12.89 -9.53 -15.57
CA ASP A 289 12.56 -10.25 -14.33
C ASP A 289 12.23 -9.27 -13.20
N ALA A 290 12.94 -8.14 -13.12
CA ALA A 290 12.64 -7.08 -12.16
C ALA A 290 11.23 -6.50 -12.36
N LEU A 291 10.85 -6.21 -13.60
CA LEU A 291 9.52 -5.70 -13.94
C LEU A 291 8.41 -6.72 -13.61
N ALA A 292 8.66 -8.02 -13.82
CA ALA A 292 7.72 -9.07 -13.42
C ALA A 292 7.46 -9.06 -11.91
N ARG A 293 8.50 -8.89 -11.09
CA ARG A 293 8.34 -8.79 -9.61
C ARG A 293 7.61 -7.53 -9.18
N LEU A 294 7.77 -6.41 -9.89
CA LEU A 294 6.95 -5.22 -9.65
C LEU A 294 5.46 -5.45 -9.98
N GLY A 295 5.17 -6.32 -10.96
CA GLY A 295 3.79 -6.69 -11.29
C GLY A 295 3.13 -7.48 -10.16
N GLU A 296 3.86 -8.43 -9.57
CA GLU A 296 3.43 -9.16 -8.38
C GLU A 296 3.20 -8.22 -7.19
N LEU A 297 4.10 -7.24 -6.99
CA LEU A 297 3.94 -6.21 -5.96
C LEU A 297 2.64 -5.39 -6.15
N GLN A 298 2.27 -5.05 -7.38
CA GLN A 298 1.02 -4.33 -7.64
C GLN A 298 -0.23 -5.15 -7.30
N GLN A 299 -0.20 -6.46 -7.56
CA GLN A 299 -1.31 -7.34 -7.21
C GLN A 299 -1.54 -7.42 -5.69
N LEU A 300 -0.50 -7.16 -4.89
CA LEU A 300 -0.57 -7.13 -3.43
C LEU A 300 -1.00 -5.78 -2.83
N GLY A 301 -1.46 -4.82 -3.65
CA GLY A 301 -1.93 -3.51 -3.19
C GLY A 301 -0.97 -2.35 -3.49
N GLY A 302 0.08 -2.59 -4.27
CA GLY A 302 0.98 -1.55 -4.77
C GLY A 302 2.12 -1.17 -3.82
N PRO A 303 3.05 -0.30 -4.28
CA PRO A 303 4.17 0.14 -3.46
C PRO A 303 3.69 1.03 -2.31
N THR A 304 4.23 0.80 -1.11
CA THR A 304 4.09 1.71 0.04
C THR A 304 4.74 3.07 -0.26
N ALA A 305 4.44 4.10 0.54
CA ALA A 305 5.04 5.43 0.37
C ALA A 305 6.58 5.41 0.40
N GLN A 306 7.18 4.53 1.19
CA GLN A 306 8.64 4.33 1.27
C GLN A 306 9.19 3.54 0.07
N ALA A 307 8.38 2.66 -0.52
CA ALA A 307 8.72 1.83 -1.68
C ALA A 307 8.55 2.56 -3.04
N ALA A 308 7.80 3.66 -3.08
CA ALA A 308 7.46 4.37 -4.32
C ALA A 308 8.70 4.85 -5.10
N ALA A 309 9.73 5.33 -4.41
CA ALA A 309 10.97 5.80 -5.05
C ALA A 309 11.71 4.65 -5.76
N GLY A 310 11.78 3.47 -5.13
CA GLY A 310 12.41 2.29 -5.72
C GLY A 310 11.64 1.76 -6.92
N PHE A 311 10.31 1.74 -6.85
CA PHE A 311 9.44 1.38 -7.96
C PHE A 311 9.67 2.31 -9.16
N GLN A 312 9.66 3.63 -8.93
CA GLN A 312 9.86 4.63 -9.98
C GLN A 312 11.26 4.55 -10.62
N ALA A 313 12.30 4.27 -9.82
CA ALA A 313 13.65 4.12 -10.34
C ALA A 313 13.78 2.96 -11.34
N ILE A 314 13.17 1.81 -11.03
CA ILE A 314 13.19 0.63 -11.90
C ILE A 314 12.38 0.88 -13.19
N THR A 315 11.19 1.46 -13.09
CA THR A 315 10.37 1.75 -14.28
C THR A 315 11.02 2.80 -15.18
N ALA A 316 11.68 3.82 -14.62
CA ALA A 316 12.47 4.78 -15.37
C ALA A 316 13.65 4.12 -16.10
N ALA A 317 14.42 3.27 -15.41
CA ALA A 317 15.52 2.54 -16.02
C ALA A 317 15.04 1.60 -17.14
N ALA A 318 13.89 0.94 -16.97
CA ALA A 318 13.30 0.11 -18.02
C ALA A 318 12.87 0.93 -19.25
N ALA A 319 12.36 2.15 -19.07
CA ALA A 319 12.04 3.05 -20.17
C ALA A 319 13.31 3.49 -20.94
N GLU A 320 14.43 3.70 -20.25
CA GLU A 320 15.73 3.95 -20.89
C GLU A 320 16.19 2.74 -21.72
N MET A 321 16.08 1.53 -21.17
CA MET A 321 16.40 0.29 -21.90
C MET A 321 15.51 0.09 -23.12
N PHE A 322 14.21 0.38 -23.01
CA PHE A 322 13.30 0.40 -24.16
C PHE A 322 13.80 1.33 -25.28
N ASN A 323 14.13 2.58 -24.93
CA ASN A 323 14.62 3.57 -25.89
C ASN A 323 15.97 3.18 -26.50
N GLU A 324 16.82 2.50 -25.75
CA GLU A 324 18.09 1.95 -26.25
C GLU A 324 17.85 0.83 -27.27
N ARG A 325 16.95 -0.10 -26.98
CA ARG A 325 16.60 -1.20 -27.91
C ARG A 325 15.98 -0.69 -29.20
N LEU A 326 15.15 0.34 -29.13
CA LEU A 326 14.64 1.02 -30.33
C LEU A 326 15.77 1.64 -31.17
N ARG A 327 16.73 2.32 -30.54
CA ARG A 327 17.90 2.88 -31.24
C ARG A 327 18.78 1.81 -31.87
N ALA A 328 18.84 0.63 -31.26
CA ALA A 328 19.53 -0.55 -31.78
C ALA A 328 18.72 -1.31 -32.86
N ASN A 329 17.51 -0.85 -33.21
CA ASN A 329 16.59 -1.52 -34.12
C ASN A 329 16.15 -2.92 -33.66
N ASP A 330 16.24 -3.21 -32.35
CA ASP A 330 15.79 -4.45 -31.73
C ASP A 330 14.36 -4.28 -31.20
N VAL A 331 13.41 -4.21 -32.14
CA VAL A 331 11.99 -3.94 -31.83
C VAL A 331 11.36 -5.08 -31.04
N ALA A 332 11.82 -6.32 -31.21
CA ALA A 332 11.29 -7.47 -30.49
C ALA A 332 11.57 -7.37 -28.98
N THR A 333 12.80 -7.02 -28.59
CA THR A 333 13.13 -6.80 -27.18
C THR A 333 12.53 -5.51 -26.63
N ALA A 334 12.48 -4.45 -27.44
CA ALA A 334 11.82 -3.20 -27.07
C ALA A 334 10.33 -3.45 -26.72
N GLU A 335 9.65 -4.31 -27.48
CA GLU A 335 8.25 -4.65 -27.23
C GLU A 335 8.04 -5.30 -25.87
N LEU A 336 8.95 -6.17 -25.41
CA LEU A 336 8.86 -6.78 -24.08
C LEU A 336 8.93 -5.74 -22.96
N TYR A 337 9.80 -4.74 -23.08
CA TYR A 337 9.92 -3.67 -22.09
C TYR A 337 8.68 -2.79 -22.04
N VAL A 338 8.20 -2.32 -23.20
CA VAL A 338 7.02 -1.43 -23.23
C VAL A 338 5.75 -2.17 -22.81
N ALA A 339 5.59 -3.44 -23.16
CA ALA A 339 4.46 -4.26 -22.70
C ALA A 339 4.44 -4.41 -21.17
N ALA A 340 5.60 -4.67 -20.56
CA ALA A 340 5.74 -4.74 -19.11
C ALA A 340 5.45 -3.38 -18.45
N LEU A 341 5.91 -2.28 -19.03
CA LEU A 341 5.64 -0.93 -18.53
C LEU A 341 4.15 -0.55 -18.62
N VAL A 342 3.46 -0.91 -19.70
CA VAL A 342 2.01 -0.69 -19.84
C VAL A 342 1.23 -1.44 -18.76
N ALA A 343 1.64 -2.68 -18.44
CA ALA A 343 1.01 -3.47 -17.39
C ALA A 343 1.21 -2.87 -15.99
N LEU A 344 2.39 -2.29 -15.74
CA LEU A 344 2.75 -1.68 -14.46
C LEU A 344 2.18 -0.27 -14.25
N VAL A 345 2.07 0.52 -15.31
CA VAL A 345 1.56 1.90 -15.20
C VAL A 345 0.46 2.11 -16.22
N PRO A 346 -0.74 1.56 -15.96
CA PRO A 346 -1.87 1.68 -16.87
C PRO A 346 -2.30 3.15 -16.99
N GLY A 347 -2.88 3.50 -18.14
CA GLY A 347 -3.43 4.83 -18.36
C GLY A 347 -2.46 5.87 -18.93
N GLN A 348 -1.27 5.46 -19.39
CA GLN A 348 -0.34 6.35 -20.11
C GLN A 348 -0.47 6.20 -21.63
N PRO A 349 -1.02 7.20 -22.35
CA PRO A 349 -1.17 7.16 -23.80
C PRO A 349 0.15 6.97 -24.55
N GLU A 350 1.25 7.53 -24.03
CA GLU A 350 2.57 7.46 -24.65
C GLU A 350 3.11 6.03 -24.70
N LEU A 351 2.95 5.27 -23.60
CA LEU A 351 3.36 3.87 -23.53
C LEU A 351 2.50 2.97 -24.44
N LEU A 352 1.19 3.22 -24.47
CA LEU A 352 0.27 2.50 -25.37
C LEU A 352 0.59 2.78 -26.83
N GLY A 353 0.87 4.04 -27.19
CA GLY A 353 1.30 4.42 -28.54
C GLY A 353 2.63 3.78 -28.94
N ALA A 354 3.58 3.70 -28.00
CA ALA A 354 4.86 3.02 -28.20
C ALA A 354 4.68 1.50 -28.40
N ALA A 355 3.87 0.84 -27.57
CA ALA A 355 3.55 -0.58 -27.68
C ALA A 355 2.80 -0.92 -28.99
N LEU A 356 1.86 -0.06 -29.40
CA LEU A 356 1.19 -0.11 -30.68
C LEU A 356 2.21 -0.06 -31.83
N SER A 357 3.15 0.88 -31.78
CA SER A 357 4.20 1.03 -32.79
C SER A 357 5.05 -0.22 -32.94
N CYS A 358 5.50 -0.78 -31.81
CA CYS A 358 6.33 -1.99 -31.81
C CYS A 358 5.57 -3.17 -32.43
N ASN A 359 4.30 -3.37 -32.03
CA ASN A 359 3.50 -4.49 -32.51
C ASN A 359 3.13 -4.37 -34.00
N LEU A 360 2.96 -3.16 -34.53
CA LEU A 360 2.80 -2.95 -35.98
C LEU A 360 4.06 -3.34 -36.76
N VAL A 361 5.24 -2.92 -36.30
CA VAL A 361 6.53 -3.27 -36.92
C VAL A 361 6.78 -4.77 -36.87
N LEU A 362 6.36 -5.44 -35.78
CA LEU A 362 6.48 -6.89 -35.62
C LEU A 362 5.39 -7.68 -36.37
N GLY A 363 4.43 -7.02 -37.03
CA GLY A 363 3.33 -7.68 -37.74
C GLY A 363 2.32 -8.38 -36.82
N ARG A 364 2.26 -8.01 -35.53
CA ARG A 364 1.37 -8.61 -34.52
C ARG A 364 0.04 -7.86 -34.47
N GLU A 365 -0.82 -8.12 -35.44
CA GLU A 365 -2.08 -7.39 -35.64
C GLU A 365 -3.04 -7.43 -34.43
N ASP A 366 -3.19 -8.58 -33.79
CA ASP A 366 -4.08 -8.72 -32.61
C ASP A 366 -3.62 -7.86 -31.43
N ALA A 367 -2.32 -7.84 -31.17
CA ALA A 367 -1.73 -7.05 -30.10
C ALA A 367 -1.82 -5.55 -30.42
N ALA A 368 -1.54 -5.17 -31.68
CA ALA A 368 -1.69 -3.80 -32.15
C ALA A 368 -3.14 -3.31 -32.02
N ALA A 369 -4.12 -4.12 -32.43
CA ALA A 369 -5.54 -3.78 -32.29
C ALA A 369 -5.95 -3.59 -30.83
N ARG A 370 -5.48 -4.44 -29.91
CA ARG A 370 -5.75 -4.29 -28.47
C ARG A 370 -5.19 -2.97 -27.93
N TYR A 371 -3.92 -2.66 -28.20
CA TYR A 371 -3.32 -1.39 -27.77
C TYR A 371 -4.01 -0.17 -28.40
N ALA A 372 -4.47 -0.27 -29.65
CA ALA A 372 -5.23 0.79 -30.30
C ALA A 372 -6.61 1.00 -29.65
N GLN A 373 -7.29 -0.05 -29.23
CA GLN A 373 -8.56 0.05 -28.48
C GLN A 373 -8.34 0.73 -27.12
N ASP A 374 -7.34 0.28 -26.36
CA ASP A 374 -6.99 0.87 -25.06
C ASP A 374 -6.60 2.35 -25.19
N LEU A 375 -5.86 2.69 -26.25
CA LEU A 375 -5.47 4.07 -26.55
C LEU A 375 -6.69 4.95 -26.88
N LEU A 376 -7.68 4.43 -27.63
CA LEU A 376 -8.91 5.17 -27.93
C LEU A 376 -9.84 5.34 -26.74
N ALA A 377 -9.79 4.42 -25.77
CA ALA A 377 -10.54 4.58 -24.53
C ALA A 377 -10.03 5.79 -23.72
N LEU A 378 -8.72 6.08 -23.78
CA LEU A 378 -8.10 7.22 -23.09
C LEU A 378 -8.11 8.50 -23.93
N ASN A 379 -7.82 8.38 -25.22
CA ASN A 379 -7.79 9.47 -26.18
C ASN A 379 -8.65 9.13 -27.41
N PRO A 380 -9.95 9.42 -27.37
CA PRO A 380 -10.85 9.13 -28.49
C PRO A 380 -10.45 9.82 -29.80
N GLY A 381 -9.65 10.89 -29.75
CA GLY A 381 -9.18 11.63 -30.90
C GLY A 381 -7.96 11.02 -31.60
N ASP A 382 -7.39 9.93 -31.10
CA ASP A 382 -6.19 9.32 -31.67
C ASP A 382 -6.46 8.74 -33.07
N LEU A 383 -6.02 9.47 -34.10
CA LEU A 383 -6.26 9.10 -35.49
C LEU A 383 -5.48 7.84 -35.89
N ARG A 384 -4.28 7.67 -35.34
CA ARG A 384 -3.41 6.54 -35.67
C ARG A 384 -4.00 5.24 -35.12
N ALA A 385 -4.51 5.24 -33.89
CA ALA A 385 -5.21 4.10 -33.34
C ALA A 385 -6.46 3.73 -34.17
N ARG A 386 -7.20 4.73 -34.65
CA ARG A 386 -8.36 4.52 -35.54
C ARG A 386 -7.99 3.94 -36.89
N GLU A 387 -6.88 4.36 -37.49
CA GLU A 387 -6.37 3.80 -38.75
C GLU A 387 -6.06 2.32 -38.60
N VAL A 388 -5.37 1.94 -37.52
CA VAL A 388 -5.03 0.53 -37.23
C VAL A 388 -6.30 -0.31 -37.06
N LEU A 389 -7.29 0.18 -36.31
CA LEU A 389 -8.55 -0.56 -36.11
C LEU A 389 -9.38 -0.67 -37.39
N ALA A 390 -9.40 0.38 -38.22
CA ALA A 390 -10.07 0.34 -39.52
C ALA A 390 -9.47 -0.75 -40.42
N GLU A 391 -8.14 -0.83 -40.47
CA GLU A 391 -7.41 -1.79 -41.29
C GLU A 391 -7.60 -3.23 -40.78
N VAL A 392 -7.45 -3.45 -39.46
CA VAL A 392 -7.63 -4.77 -38.84
C VAL A 392 -9.07 -5.26 -39.00
N ALA A 393 -10.07 -4.40 -38.76
CA ALA A 393 -11.48 -4.75 -38.96
C ALA A 393 -11.79 -5.08 -40.44
N GLY A 394 -11.19 -4.35 -41.38
CA GLY A 394 -11.31 -4.62 -42.81
C GLY A 394 -10.78 -6.01 -43.20
N ARG A 395 -9.58 -6.38 -42.70
CA ARG A 395 -8.98 -7.70 -42.93
C ARG A 395 -9.78 -8.84 -42.30
N ARG A 396 -10.45 -8.60 -41.17
CA ARG A 396 -11.32 -9.56 -40.48
C ARG A 396 -12.71 -9.73 -41.11
N GLY A 397 -13.06 -8.89 -42.09
CA GLY A 397 -14.40 -8.89 -42.70
C GLY A 397 -15.47 -8.20 -41.82
N GLU A 398 -15.05 -7.44 -40.81
CA GLU A 398 -15.95 -6.68 -39.91
C GLU A 398 -16.34 -5.34 -40.55
N ALA A 399 -17.07 -5.39 -41.66
CA ALA A 399 -17.34 -4.24 -42.53
C ALA A 399 -17.97 -3.04 -41.80
N ALA A 400 -18.89 -3.27 -40.86
CA ALA A 400 -19.54 -2.20 -40.11
C ALA A 400 -18.58 -1.47 -39.13
N ALA A 401 -17.68 -2.21 -38.49
CA ALA A 401 -16.68 -1.64 -37.58
C ALA A 401 -15.61 -0.86 -38.36
N ALA A 402 -15.12 -1.44 -39.47
CA ALA A 402 -14.20 -0.77 -40.38
C ALA A 402 -14.79 0.53 -40.95
N MET A 403 -16.05 0.49 -41.39
CA MET A 403 -16.77 1.66 -41.90
C MET A 403 -16.86 2.78 -40.87
N SER A 404 -17.21 2.44 -39.63
CA SER A 404 -17.33 3.41 -38.54
C SER A 404 -16.01 4.15 -38.29
N HIS A 405 -14.88 3.45 -38.21
CA HIS A 405 -13.57 4.08 -38.04
C HIS A 405 -13.16 4.94 -39.25
N ARG A 406 -13.40 4.46 -40.48
CA ARG A 406 -13.08 5.18 -41.73
C ARG A 406 -13.86 6.49 -41.86
N ILE A 407 -15.14 6.51 -41.46
CA ILE A 407 -15.95 7.73 -41.44
C ILE A 407 -15.32 8.78 -40.53
N VAL A 408 -14.93 8.41 -39.31
CA VAL A 408 -14.38 9.42 -38.40
C VAL A 408 -13.02 9.95 -38.90
N LEU A 409 -12.19 9.09 -39.50
CA LEU A 409 -10.94 9.51 -40.14
C LEU A 409 -11.18 10.49 -41.31
N ALA A 410 -12.23 10.27 -42.10
CA ALA A 410 -12.56 11.13 -43.23
C ALA A 410 -13.10 12.50 -42.82
N VAL A 411 -13.86 12.59 -41.71
CA VAL A 411 -14.47 13.85 -41.26
C VAL A 411 -13.60 14.64 -40.29
N SER A 412 -12.66 13.99 -39.58
CA SER A 412 -11.84 14.66 -38.56
C SER A 412 -10.97 15.77 -39.18
N PRO A 413 -11.02 17.02 -38.66
CA PRO A 413 -10.19 18.13 -39.14
C PRO A 413 -8.69 17.83 -39.06
N ASP A 414 -8.28 17.08 -38.04
CA ASP A 414 -6.88 16.80 -37.72
C ASP A 414 -6.25 15.73 -38.62
N THR A 415 -7.03 15.04 -39.45
CA THR A 415 -6.48 14.10 -40.43
C THR A 415 -5.72 14.88 -41.51
N PRO A 416 -4.43 14.58 -41.79
CA PRO A 416 -3.59 15.34 -42.70
C PRO A 416 -3.94 15.03 -44.17
N LEU A 417 -5.12 15.49 -44.60
CA LEU A 417 -5.65 15.31 -45.94
C LEU A 417 -5.93 16.68 -46.56
N GLU A 418 -5.45 16.86 -47.78
CA GLU A 418 -5.86 17.97 -48.63
C GLU A 418 -7.39 18.00 -48.78
N PRO A 419 -8.02 19.18 -48.85
CA PRO A 419 -9.48 19.28 -48.93
C PRO A 419 -10.12 18.44 -50.05
N GLN A 420 -9.43 18.32 -51.19
CA GLN A 420 -9.88 17.51 -52.34
C GLN A 420 -9.85 16.01 -52.04
N GLU A 421 -8.77 15.53 -51.42
CA GLU A 421 -8.61 14.13 -51.03
C GLU A 421 -9.61 13.75 -49.93
N ARG A 422 -9.90 14.67 -49.02
CA ARG A 422 -10.92 14.48 -48.00
C ARG A 422 -12.32 14.38 -48.61
N LEU A 423 -12.65 15.26 -49.56
CA LEU A 423 -13.91 15.21 -50.28
C LEU A 423 -14.07 13.89 -51.05
N ARG A 424 -12.99 13.40 -51.68
CA ARG A 424 -12.96 12.09 -52.35
C ARG A 424 -13.29 10.96 -51.38
N ARG A 425 -12.60 10.89 -50.23
CA ARG A 425 -12.86 9.85 -49.22
C ARG A 425 -14.29 9.90 -48.69
N ILE A 426 -14.83 11.11 -48.45
CA ILE A 426 -16.23 11.28 -48.03
C ILE A 426 -17.19 10.73 -49.10
N HIS A 427 -16.93 11.01 -50.38
CA HIS A 427 -17.74 10.51 -51.49
C HIS A 427 -17.70 8.98 -51.62
N GLU A 428 -16.52 8.38 -51.48
CA GLU A 428 -16.33 6.93 -51.51
C GLU A 428 -17.09 6.23 -50.40
N LEU A 429 -16.98 6.73 -49.17
CA LEU A 429 -17.69 6.19 -48.01
C LEU A 429 -19.21 6.33 -48.16
N ALA A 430 -19.69 7.47 -48.66
CA ALA A 430 -21.11 7.65 -48.94
C ALA A 430 -21.61 6.65 -50.01
N GLY A 431 -20.82 6.41 -51.06
CA GLY A 431 -21.12 5.41 -52.08
C GLY A 431 -21.18 3.99 -51.54
N GLU A 432 -20.21 3.61 -50.70
CA GLU A 432 -20.20 2.30 -50.02
C GLU A 432 -21.43 2.11 -49.12
N ILE A 433 -21.82 3.13 -48.35
CA ILE A 433 -23.02 3.07 -47.50
C ILE A 433 -24.29 2.92 -48.36
N LEU A 434 -24.45 3.72 -49.41
CA LEU A 434 -25.62 3.69 -50.30
C LEU A 434 -25.73 2.38 -51.10
N GLY A 435 -24.62 1.66 -51.29
CA GLY A 435 -24.60 0.35 -51.94
C GLY A 435 -25.12 -0.80 -51.07
N ALA A 436 -25.37 -0.58 -49.78
CA ALA A 436 -25.85 -1.57 -48.83
C ALA A 436 -27.31 -1.31 -48.38
N PRO A 437 -28.01 -2.30 -47.78
CA PRO A 437 -29.34 -2.10 -47.23
C PRO A 437 -29.38 -0.99 -46.18
N MET A 438 -30.29 -0.03 -46.34
CA MET A 438 -30.39 1.14 -45.47
C MET A 438 -30.90 0.79 -44.06
N THR A 439 -30.16 1.25 -43.06
CA THR A 439 -30.52 1.21 -41.65
C THR A 439 -30.55 2.62 -41.05
N GLU A 440 -31.16 2.79 -39.88
CA GLU A 440 -31.16 4.06 -39.15
C GLU A 440 -29.71 4.54 -38.86
N HIS A 441 -28.82 3.62 -38.51
CA HIS A 441 -27.41 3.90 -38.31
C HIS A 441 -26.69 4.36 -39.60
N SER A 442 -27.01 3.75 -40.74
CA SER A 442 -26.48 4.14 -42.04
C SER A 442 -26.92 5.55 -42.46
N LEU A 443 -28.14 5.94 -42.11
CA LEU A 443 -28.65 7.30 -42.35
C LEU A 443 -27.91 8.34 -41.50
N ASP A 444 -27.66 8.04 -40.24
CA ASP A 444 -26.86 8.92 -39.37
C ASP A 444 -25.43 9.10 -39.88
N GLN A 445 -24.79 8.02 -40.32
CA GLN A 445 -23.48 8.04 -40.95
C GLN A 445 -23.45 8.94 -42.21
N LEU A 446 -24.47 8.86 -43.07
CA LEU A 446 -24.61 9.72 -44.25
C LEU A 446 -24.81 11.19 -43.87
N HIS A 447 -25.58 11.49 -42.82
CA HIS A 447 -25.74 12.85 -42.32
C HIS A 447 -24.42 13.44 -41.80
N VAL A 448 -23.62 12.65 -41.09
CA VAL A 448 -22.29 13.08 -40.61
C VAL A 448 -21.36 13.40 -41.78
N LEU A 449 -21.31 12.54 -42.80
CA LEU A 449 -20.52 12.76 -44.02
C LEU A 449 -20.98 14.01 -44.79
N LEU A 450 -22.30 14.21 -44.93
CA LEU A 450 -22.88 15.37 -45.60
C LEU A 450 -22.61 16.68 -44.85
N ALA A 451 -22.67 16.66 -43.51
CA ALA A 451 -22.35 17.83 -42.70
C ALA A 451 -20.87 18.21 -42.89
N ALA A 452 -19.96 17.23 -42.81
CA ALA A 452 -18.53 17.47 -42.99
C ALA A 452 -18.17 18.03 -44.37
N SER A 453 -18.81 17.55 -45.44
CA SER A 453 -18.53 18.03 -46.80
C SER A 453 -18.93 19.49 -47.05
N ARG A 454 -19.99 19.98 -46.39
CA ARG A 454 -20.46 21.38 -46.50
C ARG A 454 -19.46 22.40 -45.95
N HIS A 455 -18.57 21.97 -45.06
CA HIS A 455 -17.57 22.82 -44.43
C HIS A 455 -16.22 22.83 -45.18
N LEU A 456 -16.05 22.00 -46.22
CA LEU A 456 -14.84 21.98 -47.03
C LEU A 456 -14.90 23.07 -48.10
N GLN A 457 -14.05 24.09 -47.97
CA GLN A 457 -13.82 25.06 -49.04
C GLN A 457 -12.98 24.41 -50.12
N ALA A 458 -13.60 24.13 -51.26
CA ALA A 458 -12.85 23.65 -52.42
C ALA A 458 -12.06 24.84 -53.02
N PRO A 459 -10.81 24.64 -53.49
CA PRO A 459 -10.13 25.67 -54.25
C PRO A 459 -10.98 26.08 -55.45
N ALA A 460 -10.90 27.34 -55.88
CA ALA A 460 -11.51 27.81 -57.12
C ALA A 460 -10.82 27.15 -58.33
N ALA A 461 -11.05 25.85 -58.51
CA ALA A 461 -10.58 25.06 -59.63
C ALA A 461 -11.61 25.19 -60.77
N SER A 462 -11.13 25.38 -62.00
CA SER A 462 -12.01 25.49 -63.15
C SER A 462 -12.78 24.17 -63.37
N PRO A 463 -13.94 24.17 -64.04
CA PRO A 463 -14.65 22.94 -64.39
C PRO A 463 -13.77 21.89 -65.11
N ALA A 464 -12.75 22.34 -65.85
CA ALA A 464 -11.78 21.47 -66.51
C ALA A 464 -10.76 20.85 -65.53
N ASP A 465 -10.40 21.56 -64.46
CA ASP A 465 -9.55 21.04 -63.39
C ASP A 465 -10.31 20.01 -62.57
N TRP A 466 -11.59 20.26 -62.27
CA TRP A 466 -12.46 19.25 -61.65
C TRP A 466 -12.63 18.01 -62.51
N ALA A 467 -12.84 18.16 -63.83
CA ALA A 467 -12.94 17.03 -64.75
C ALA A 467 -11.62 16.21 -64.81
N ARG A 468 -10.45 16.87 -64.79
CA ARG A 468 -9.15 16.18 -64.69
C ARG A 468 -8.99 15.48 -63.34
N ILE A 469 -9.30 16.15 -62.23
CA ILE A 469 -9.22 15.56 -60.89
C ILE A 469 -10.14 14.33 -60.81
N PHE A 470 -11.35 14.41 -61.33
CA PHE A 470 -12.31 13.30 -61.34
C PHE A 470 -11.85 12.14 -62.25
N GLN A 471 -11.35 12.45 -63.46
CA GLN A 471 -10.84 11.43 -64.40
C GLN A 471 -9.57 10.73 -63.92
N VAL A 472 -8.68 11.45 -63.22
CA VAL A 472 -7.48 10.88 -62.61
C VAL A 472 -7.82 10.09 -61.34
N SER A 473 -8.87 10.47 -60.61
CA SER A 473 -9.23 9.87 -59.31
C SER A 473 -10.27 8.75 -59.38
N ALA A 474 -10.92 8.53 -60.53
CA ALA A 474 -11.89 7.46 -60.76
C ALA A 474 -11.75 6.86 -62.17
N PRO A 475 -10.69 6.08 -62.46
CA PRO A 475 -10.53 5.46 -63.78
C PRO A 475 -11.66 4.47 -64.02
N GLY A 476 -12.63 4.85 -64.85
CA GLY A 476 -13.76 4.00 -65.26
C GLY A 476 -15.16 4.59 -65.06
N MET A 477 -15.32 5.73 -64.37
CA MET A 477 -16.58 6.47 -64.38
C MET A 477 -16.52 7.62 -65.40
N GLU A 478 -17.14 7.43 -66.57
CA GLU A 478 -17.45 8.57 -67.44
C GLU A 478 -18.55 9.42 -66.79
N PRO A 479 -18.38 10.74 -66.65
CA PRO A 479 -19.49 11.60 -66.28
C PRO A 479 -20.54 11.51 -67.38
N ALA A 480 -21.78 11.18 -67.01
CA ALA A 480 -22.92 11.14 -67.93
C ALA A 480 -23.18 12.54 -68.50
N ASN A 481 -22.47 12.87 -69.57
CA ASN A 481 -22.61 14.11 -70.29
C ASN A 481 -23.75 13.93 -71.28
N GLN A 482 -25.00 14.06 -70.81
CA GLN A 482 -26.22 14.41 -71.56
C GLN A 482 -27.48 14.07 -70.73
N ALA A 483 -27.95 15.02 -69.93
CA ALA A 483 -29.37 15.11 -69.60
C ALA A 483 -29.72 16.60 -69.55
N GLU A 484 -30.43 17.08 -70.58
CA GLU A 484 -31.02 18.42 -70.57
C GLU A 484 -31.89 18.60 -69.31
N PRO A 485 -31.90 19.80 -68.69
CA PRO A 485 -32.72 20.04 -67.51
C PRO A 485 -34.22 19.87 -67.87
N PRO A 486 -35.02 19.23 -66.98
CA PRO A 486 -36.44 19.03 -67.24
C PRO A 486 -37.17 20.38 -67.37
N GLN A 487 -37.93 20.55 -68.45
CA GLN A 487 -38.72 21.75 -68.72
C GLN A 487 -39.78 21.98 -67.64
N ALA A 488 -39.85 23.21 -67.13
CA ALA A 488 -40.84 23.62 -66.13
C ALA A 488 -42.28 23.61 -66.73
N PRO A 489 -43.30 23.13 -65.98
CA PRO A 489 -44.69 23.17 -66.43
C PRO A 489 -45.24 24.61 -66.46
N PRO A 490 -46.18 24.93 -67.39
CA PRO A 490 -46.62 26.30 -67.62
C PRO A 490 -47.48 26.87 -66.49
N ALA A 491 -47.25 28.15 -66.17
CA ALA A 491 -47.93 28.91 -65.14
C ALA A 491 -49.43 29.12 -65.41
N LYS A 492 -50.29 28.73 -64.45
CA LYS A 492 -51.71 29.11 -64.43
C LYS A 492 -51.82 30.62 -64.16
N LYS A 493 -52.31 31.38 -65.14
CA LYS A 493 -52.63 32.81 -65.02
C LYS A 493 -53.80 33.02 -64.05
N ALA A 494 -53.55 33.70 -62.94
CA ALA A 494 -54.59 34.32 -62.13
C ALA A 494 -55.28 35.43 -62.95
N ARG A 495 -56.58 35.28 -63.23
CA ARG A 495 -57.42 36.37 -63.71
C ARG A 495 -57.90 37.16 -62.49
N ALA A 496 -57.39 38.37 -62.32
CA ALA A 496 -58.06 39.40 -61.54
C ALA A 496 -59.26 39.93 -62.34
N ARG A 497 -60.45 39.94 -61.74
CA ARG A 497 -61.48 40.94 -62.06
C ARG A 497 -62.37 41.19 -60.85
N THR A 498 -62.20 42.39 -60.34
CA THR A 498 -63.01 43.14 -59.39
C THR A 498 -64.44 43.31 -59.91
N ARG A 499 -65.44 43.00 -59.07
CA ARG A 499 -66.53 43.91 -58.69
C ARG A 499 -67.22 43.40 -57.44
#